data_AF-A0A2E5YHC9-F1
#
_entry.id   AF-A0A2E5YHC9-F1
#
_cell.length_a   1.000
_cell.length_b   1.000
_cell.length_c   1.000
_cell.angle_alpha   90.00
_cell.angle_beta   90.00
_cell.angle_gamma   90.00
#
_symmetry.space_group_name_H-M   'P 1'
#
loop_
_entity.id
_entity.type
_entity.pdbx_description
1 polymer ?
#
loop_
_entity_poly.entity_id
_entity_poly.type
_entity_poly.pdbx_seq_one_letter_code
_entity_poly.pdbx_strand_id
1 'polypeptide(L)'
;MPTPDPLSIPRTGEDGSMKLAKIYLLAFAVFSLVFGLGYLFAPQMLAQPAGFGVLSAAATTDVRATYGGFQIGMGAFLIWSAQSQDRYYAALWLVALSIAAVFASRMIGVVLDGELGDFHRLGLVIESSLTVATLFVLRKVRGLAGSPVGA
;
A
#
# COMPACT_ATOMS: atom_id res chain seq x y z
N MET A 1 32.73 -3.25 -26.33
CA MET A 1 31.87 -2.72 -25.26
C MET A 1 31.92 -1.21 -25.34
N PRO A 2 30.78 -0.49 -25.38
CA PRO A 2 30.82 0.96 -25.22
C PRO A 2 31.36 1.27 -23.82
N THR A 3 32.37 2.14 -23.73
CA THR A 3 32.87 2.65 -22.46
C THR A 3 31.77 3.49 -21.81
N PRO A 4 31.50 3.35 -20.50
CA PRO A 4 30.57 4.22 -19.79
C PRO A 4 30.98 5.68 -19.98
N ASP A 5 30.03 6.55 -20.34
CA ASP A 5 30.27 7.98 -20.51
C ASP A 5 30.78 8.59 -19.18
N PRO A 6 32.01 9.11 -19.13
CA PRO A 6 32.60 9.73 -17.94
C PRO A 6 31.83 10.97 -17.44
N LEU A 7 30.95 11.53 -18.29
CA LEU A 7 30.13 12.71 -17.99
C LEU A 7 28.68 12.38 -17.67
N SER A 8 28.36 11.10 -17.38
CA SER A 8 27.06 10.73 -16.82
C SER A 8 26.93 11.27 -15.39
N ILE A 9 26.60 12.56 -15.27
CA ILE A 9 26.30 13.21 -13.98
C ILE A 9 25.10 12.47 -13.38
N PRO A 10 25.21 11.89 -12.16
CA PRO A 10 24.07 11.35 -11.46
C PRO A 10 23.00 12.43 -11.39
N ARG A 11 21.82 12.18 -11.97
CA ARG A 11 20.68 13.08 -11.81
C ARG A 11 20.26 12.97 -10.35
N THR A 12 20.76 13.86 -9.52
CA THR A 12 20.48 13.90 -8.06
C THR A 12 18.97 13.86 -7.73
N GLY A 13 18.11 14.31 -8.65
CA GLY A 13 16.65 14.18 -8.55
C GLY A 13 16.08 12.78 -8.83
N GLU A 14 16.74 11.96 -9.66
CA GLU A 14 16.39 10.54 -9.89
C GLU A 14 16.68 9.73 -8.63
N ASP A 15 17.88 9.86 -8.06
CA ASP A 15 18.28 9.18 -6.82
C ASP A 15 17.35 9.49 -5.65
N GLY A 16 16.93 10.75 -5.52
CA GLY A 16 15.99 11.18 -4.47
C GLY A 16 14.60 10.54 -4.62
N SER A 17 14.08 10.47 -5.84
CA SER A 17 12.74 9.91 -6.10
C SER A 17 12.72 8.39 -5.91
N MET A 18 13.78 7.69 -6.33
CA MET A 18 13.88 6.24 -6.14
C MET A 18 14.06 5.89 -4.67
N LYS A 19 14.84 6.67 -3.91
CA LYS A 19 14.93 6.54 -2.44
C LYS A 19 13.58 6.77 -1.77
N LEU A 20 12.85 7.82 -2.16
CA LEU A 20 11.50 8.10 -1.66
C LEU A 20 10.56 6.92 -1.91
N ALA A 21 10.52 6.39 -3.14
CA ALA A 21 9.69 5.24 -3.48
C ALA A 21 10.04 4.00 -2.65
N LYS A 22 11.33 3.71 -2.47
CA LYS A 22 11.79 2.60 -1.63
C LYS A 22 11.32 2.74 -0.18
N ILE A 23 11.53 3.92 0.42
CA ILE A 23 11.12 4.20 1.80
C ILE A 23 9.60 4.06 1.94
N TYR A 24 8.85 4.58 0.96
CA TYR A 24 7.39 4.51 0.94
C TYR A 24 6.89 3.05 0.88
N LEU A 25 7.45 2.24 -0.03
CA LEU A 25 7.11 0.81 -0.16
C LEU A 25 7.44 0.03 1.12
N LEU A 26 8.60 0.29 1.74
CA LEU A 26 8.99 -0.36 2.99
C LEU A 26 8.11 0.07 4.17
N ALA A 27 7.73 1.34 4.25
CA ALA A 27 6.81 1.82 5.28
C ALA A 27 5.44 1.13 5.15
N PHE A 28 4.90 1.04 3.93
CA PHE A 28 3.69 0.27 3.66
C PHE A 28 3.85 -1.21 3.99
N ALA A 29 5.01 -1.80 3.66
CA ALA A 29 5.25 -3.20 3.96
C ALA A 29 5.24 -3.49 5.46
N VAL A 30 5.89 -2.63 6.26
CA VAL A 30 5.90 -2.73 7.72
C VAL A 30 4.49 -2.55 8.26
N PHE A 31 3.74 -1.56 7.79
CA PHE A 31 2.36 -1.34 8.19
C PHE A 31 1.49 -2.57 7.91
N SER A 32 1.57 -3.12 6.69
CA SER A 32 0.86 -4.33 6.29
C SER A 32 1.26 -5.54 7.14
N LEU A 33 2.55 -5.74 7.44
CA LEU A 33 2.97 -6.84 8.32
C LEU A 33 2.46 -6.67 9.75
N VAL A 34 2.52 -5.46 10.32
CA VAL A 34 2.03 -5.20 11.68
C VAL A 34 0.53 -5.48 11.77
N PHE A 35 -0.27 -4.95 10.84
CA PHE A 35 -1.71 -5.23 10.80
C PHE A 35 -2.01 -6.70 10.51
N GLY A 36 -1.28 -7.30 9.58
CA GLY A 36 -1.45 -8.70 9.20
C GLY A 36 -1.16 -9.65 10.35
N LEU A 37 -0.06 -9.46 11.07
CA LEU A 37 0.27 -10.22 12.27
C LEU A 37 -0.73 -9.92 13.40
N GLY A 38 -1.18 -8.68 13.53
CA GLY A 38 -2.24 -8.30 14.46
C GLY A 38 -3.53 -9.08 14.22
N TYR A 39 -4.03 -9.13 12.98
CA TYR A 39 -5.23 -9.90 12.62
C TYR A 39 -4.98 -11.40 12.71
N LEU A 40 -3.75 -11.86 12.46
CA LEU A 40 -3.40 -13.27 12.60
C LEU A 40 -3.44 -13.73 14.06
N PHE A 41 -2.96 -12.94 15.02
CA PHE A 41 -2.84 -13.37 16.43
C PHE A 41 -3.93 -12.83 17.35
N ALA A 42 -4.47 -11.64 17.07
CA ALA A 42 -5.49 -10.96 17.87
C ALA A 42 -6.71 -10.48 17.02
N PRO A 43 -7.36 -11.37 16.23
CA PRO A 43 -8.41 -10.99 15.30
C PRO A 43 -9.62 -10.32 15.97
N GLN A 44 -10.07 -10.84 17.13
CA GLN A 44 -11.22 -10.30 17.85
C GLN A 44 -11.01 -8.83 18.24
N MET A 45 -9.82 -8.49 18.72
CA MET A 45 -9.49 -7.16 19.18
C MET A 45 -9.47 -6.15 18.02
N LEU A 46 -8.97 -6.55 16.85
CA LEU A 46 -8.88 -5.66 15.68
C LEU A 46 -10.17 -5.60 14.85
N ALA A 47 -11.02 -6.62 14.92
CA ALA A 47 -12.31 -6.61 14.22
C ALA A 47 -13.40 -5.87 15.01
N GLN A 48 -13.28 -5.77 16.35
CA GLN A 48 -14.30 -5.16 17.19
C GLN A 48 -14.61 -3.69 16.83
N PRO A 49 -13.63 -2.80 16.56
CA PRO A 49 -13.92 -1.41 16.17
C PRO A 49 -14.73 -1.30 14.87
N ALA A 50 -14.65 -2.32 14.01
CA ALA A 50 -15.42 -2.40 12.77
C ALA A 50 -16.84 -2.97 12.96
N GLY A 51 -17.23 -3.32 14.19
CA GLY A 51 -18.60 -3.75 14.50
C GLY A 51 -18.85 -5.27 14.36
N PHE A 52 -17.81 -6.10 14.23
CA PHE A 52 -17.96 -7.54 13.99
C PHE A 52 -18.61 -8.35 15.15
N GLY A 53 -18.83 -7.73 16.31
CA GLY A 53 -19.32 -8.45 17.50
C GLY A 53 -18.34 -9.52 17.98
N VAL A 54 -18.87 -10.54 18.69
CA VAL A 54 -18.06 -11.70 19.13
C VAL A 54 -17.92 -12.68 17.96
N LEU A 55 -16.68 -12.93 17.53
CA LEU A 55 -16.39 -13.84 16.43
C LEU A 55 -16.54 -15.30 16.87
N SER A 56 -17.22 -16.10 16.05
CA SER A 56 -17.17 -17.58 16.18
C SER A 56 -15.79 -18.11 15.78
N ALA A 57 -15.50 -19.39 16.05
CA ALA A 57 -14.25 -20.02 15.62
C ALA A 57 -14.07 -20.01 14.08
N ALA A 58 -15.16 -20.23 13.34
CA ALA A 58 -15.16 -20.16 11.88
C ALA A 58 -14.89 -18.72 11.39
N ALA A 59 -15.63 -17.73 11.91
CA ALA A 59 -15.43 -16.33 11.55
C ALA A 59 -14.02 -15.83 11.94
N THR A 60 -13.48 -16.30 13.07
CA THR A 60 -12.10 -16.02 13.50
C THR A 60 -11.08 -16.53 12.49
N THR A 61 -11.30 -17.71 11.93
CA THR A 61 -10.43 -18.30 10.91
C THR A 61 -10.47 -17.49 9.62
N ASP A 62 -11.66 -17.08 9.17
CA ASP A 62 -11.82 -16.21 8.00
C ASP A 62 -11.15 -14.85 8.20
N VAL A 63 -11.31 -14.23 9.37
CA VAL A 63 -10.65 -12.95 9.67
C VAL A 63 -9.12 -13.10 9.62
N ARG A 64 -8.56 -14.18 10.17
CA ARG A 64 -7.12 -14.47 10.10
C ARG A 64 -6.64 -14.66 8.67
N ALA A 65 -7.39 -15.39 7.84
CA ALA A 65 -7.01 -15.64 6.47
C ALA A 65 -7.08 -14.35 5.62
N THR A 66 -8.21 -13.64 5.69
CA THR A 66 -8.50 -12.50 4.81
C THR A 66 -7.83 -11.21 5.26
N TYR A 67 -7.88 -10.86 6.55
CA TYR A 67 -7.27 -9.63 7.05
C TYR A 67 -5.82 -9.84 7.50
N GLY A 68 -5.51 -11.03 8.02
CA GLY A 68 -4.15 -11.38 8.44
C GLY A 68 -3.27 -11.82 7.27
N GLY A 69 -3.58 -12.97 6.69
CA GLY A 69 -2.79 -13.61 5.64
C GLY A 69 -2.58 -12.71 4.41
N PHE A 70 -3.64 -12.03 3.94
CA PHE A 70 -3.53 -11.12 2.80
C PHE A 70 -2.57 -9.96 3.08
N GLN A 71 -2.64 -9.34 4.26
CA GLN A 71 -1.76 -8.24 4.65
C GLN A 71 -0.31 -8.71 4.85
N ILE A 72 -0.11 -9.91 5.41
CA ILE A 72 1.23 -10.51 5.51
C ILE A 72 1.83 -10.72 4.11
N GLY A 73 1.04 -11.27 3.18
CA GLY A 73 1.43 -11.46 1.78
C GLY A 73 1.77 -10.14 1.09
N MET A 74 0.94 -9.11 1.26
CA MET A 74 1.18 -7.76 0.75
C MET A 74 2.51 -7.21 1.29
N GLY A 75 2.73 -7.28 2.60
CA GLY A 75 3.97 -6.80 3.21
C GLY A 75 5.21 -7.50 2.69
N ALA A 76 5.17 -8.83 2.56
CA ALA A 76 6.26 -9.62 1.99
C ALA A 76 6.53 -9.24 0.52
N PHE A 77 5.48 -9.07 -0.29
CA PHE A 77 5.60 -8.67 -1.69
C PHE A 77 6.24 -7.28 -1.84
N LEU A 78 5.86 -6.33 -0.98
CA LEU A 78 6.41 -4.98 -1.00
C LEU A 78 7.88 -4.94 -0.56
N ILE A 79 8.28 -5.74 0.44
CA ILE A 79 9.71 -5.93 0.80
C ILE A 79 10.49 -6.49 -0.39
N TRP A 80 9.97 -7.52 -1.05
CA TRP A 80 10.61 -8.11 -2.23
C TRP A 80 10.71 -7.13 -3.40
N SER A 81 9.68 -6.30 -3.60
CA SER A 81 9.66 -5.26 -4.62
C SER A 81 10.65 -4.13 -4.32
N ALA A 82 10.83 -3.76 -3.04
CA ALA A 82 11.77 -2.72 -2.61
C ALA A 82 13.25 -3.06 -2.90
N GLN A 83 13.57 -4.33 -3.21
CA GLN A 83 14.92 -4.80 -3.53
C GLN A 83 15.37 -4.47 -4.96
N SER A 84 14.45 -4.17 -5.88
CA SER A 84 14.78 -3.84 -7.28
C SER A 84 13.93 -2.66 -7.76
N GLN A 85 14.62 -1.63 -8.26
CA GLN A 85 14.01 -0.39 -8.74
C GLN A 85 13.00 -0.63 -9.88
N ASP A 86 13.24 -1.65 -10.71
CA ASP A 86 12.36 -2.03 -11.83
C ASP A 86 10.96 -2.44 -11.38
N ARG A 87 10.82 -2.85 -10.11
CA ARG A 87 9.55 -3.29 -9.52
C ARG A 87 8.76 -2.16 -8.89
N TYR A 88 9.37 -1.00 -8.65
CA TYR A 88 8.77 0.08 -7.86
C TYR A 88 7.47 0.58 -8.48
N TYR A 89 7.46 0.75 -9.80
CA TYR A 89 6.28 1.25 -10.50
C TYR A 89 5.09 0.29 -10.38
N ALA A 90 5.31 -1.01 -10.61
CA ALA A 90 4.27 -2.01 -10.48
C ALA A 90 3.79 -2.16 -9.02
N ALA A 91 4.72 -2.14 -8.05
CA ALA A 91 4.39 -2.21 -6.63
C ALA A 91 3.59 -1.00 -6.14
N LEU A 92 3.95 0.21 -6.57
CA LEU A 92 3.19 1.42 -6.23
C LEU A 92 1.79 1.41 -6.85
N TRP A 93 1.62 0.87 -8.07
CA TRP A 93 0.30 0.66 -8.64
C TRP A 93 -0.53 -0.33 -7.84
N LEU A 94 0.06 -1.45 -7.41
CA LEU A 94 -0.62 -2.40 -6.55
C LEU A 94 -1.12 -1.73 -5.27
N VAL A 95 -0.27 -0.97 -4.59
CA VAL A 95 -0.65 -0.21 -3.38
C VAL A 95 -1.79 0.77 -3.68
N ALA A 96 -1.67 1.57 -4.74
CA ALA A 96 -2.69 2.56 -5.10
C ALA A 96 -4.04 1.91 -5.40
N LEU A 97 -4.06 0.84 -6.20
CA LEU A 97 -5.27 0.12 -6.58
C LEU A 97 -5.90 -0.58 -5.37
N SER A 98 -5.10 -1.20 -4.50
CA SER A 98 -5.61 -1.85 -3.29
C SER A 98 -6.29 -0.85 -2.36
N ILE A 99 -5.67 0.29 -2.07
CA ILE A 99 -6.26 1.29 -1.15
C ILE A 99 -7.49 1.95 -1.79
N ALA A 100 -7.42 2.28 -3.08
CA ALA A 100 -8.56 2.85 -3.80
C ALA A 100 -9.75 1.88 -3.87
N ALA A 101 -9.49 0.58 -4.05
CA ALA A 101 -10.53 -0.45 -4.03
C ALA A 101 -11.18 -0.55 -2.65
N VAL A 102 -10.39 -0.55 -1.57
CA VAL A 102 -10.94 -0.56 -0.20
C VAL A 102 -11.78 0.69 0.06
N PHE A 103 -11.29 1.87 -0.32
CA PHE A 103 -12.04 3.13 -0.21
C PHE A 103 -13.39 3.05 -0.96
N ALA A 104 -13.36 2.61 -2.22
CA ALA A 104 -14.56 2.51 -3.04
C ALA A 104 -15.56 1.50 -2.47
N SER A 105 -15.09 0.32 -2.07
CA SER A 105 -15.93 -0.70 -1.43
C SER A 105 -16.53 -0.20 -0.12
N ARG A 106 -15.77 0.54 0.69
CA ARG A 106 -16.27 1.13 1.93
C ARG A 106 -17.32 2.20 1.67
N MET A 107 -17.13 3.04 0.66
CA MET A 107 -18.12 4.04 0.27
C MET A 107 -19.40 3.41 -0.23
N ILE A 108 -19.29 2.37 -1.06
CA ILE A 108 -20.45 1.60 -1.52
C ILE A 108 -21.19 1.00 -0.32
N GLY A 109 -20.47 0.38 0.63
CA GLY A 109 -21.08 -0.16 1.86
C GLY A 109 -21.83 0.90 2.66
N VAL A 110 -21.22 2.05 2.94
CA VAL A 110 -21.87 3.16 3.66
C VAL A 110 -23.14 3.65 2.96
N VAL A 111 -23.15 3.70 1.62
CA VAL A 111 -24.34 4.10 0.85
C VAL A 111 -25.43 3.05 0.92
N LEU A 112 -25.08 1.76 0.87
CA LEU A 112 -26.04 0.65 0.91
C LEU A 112 -26.62 0.44 2.32
N ASP A 113 -25.78 0.53 3.34
CA ASP A 113 -26.12 0.22 4.73
C ASP A 113 -26.65 1.44 5.49
N GLY A 114 -26.42 2.66 4.97
CA GLY A 114 -26.96 3.91 5.51
C GLY A 114 -26.30 4.40 6.80
N GLU A 115 -25.23 3.75 7.25
CA GLU A 115 -24.52 4.09 8.49
C GLU A 115 -23.05 4.44 8.23
N LEU A 116 -22.61 5.58 8.79
CA LEU A 116 -21.20 5.98 8.81
C LEU A 116 -20.70 6.11 10.25
N GLY A 117 -20.31 4.98 10.84
CA GLY A 117 -19.66 4.95 12.15
C GLY A 117 -18.26 5.57 12.15
N ASP A 118 -17.75 5.93 13.32
CA ASP A 118 -16.47 6.64 13.49
C ASP A 118 -15.27 5.87 12.92
N PHE A 119 -15.26 4.54 13.09
CA PHE A 119 -14.22 3.67 12.52
C PHE A 119 -14.18 3.78 10.98
N HIS A 120 -15.34 3.74 10.34
CA HIS A 120 -15.47 3.83 8.88
C HIS A 120 -15.11 5.23 8.38
N ARG A 121 -15.52 6.28 9.11
CA ARG A 121 -15.14 7.67 8.81
C ARG A 121 -13.62 7.86 8.85
N LEU A 122 -12.97 7.37 9.91
CA LEU A 122 -11.51 7.42 10.02
C LEU A 122 -10.83 6.62 8.90
N GLY A 123 -11.35 5.43 8.60
CA GLY A 123 -10.89 4.59 7.50
C GLY A 123 -10.88 5.36 6.17
N LEU A 124 -11.98 6.02 5.81
CA LEU A 124 -12.08 6.80 4.57
C LEU A 124 -11.07 7.94 4.49
N VAL A 125 -10.84 8.66 5.59
CA VAL A 125 -9.83 9.74 5.64
C VAL A 125 -8.43 9.17 5.42
N ILE A 126 -8.10 8.05 6.07
CA ILE A 126 -6.81 7.38 5.91
C ILE A 126 -6.66 6.88 4.47
N GLU A 127 -7.64 6.15 3.95
CA GLU A 127 -7.62 5.53 2.62
C GLU A 127 -7.50 6.58 1.51
N SER A 128 -8.26 7.68 1.59
CA SER A 128 -8.14 8.79 0.63
C SER A 128 -6.78 9.47 0.69
N SER A 129 -6.28 9.78 1.90
CA SER A 129 -4.97 10.41 2.10
C SER A 129 -3.82 9.54 1.56
N LEU A 130 -3.85 8.25 1.86
CA LEU A 130 -2.84 7.28 1.40
C LEU A 130 -2.94 7.03 -0.11
N THR A 131 -4.15 7.04 -0.69
CA THR A 131 -4.31 6.96 -2.15
C THR A 131 -3.65 8.15 -2.83
N VAL A 132 -3.91 9.37 -2.36
CA VAL A 132 -3.29 10.60 -2.89
C VAL A 132 -1.78 10.57 -2.74
N ALA A 133 -1.27 10.19 -1.55
CA ALA A 133 0.16 10.05 -1.30
C ALA A 133 0.83 9.04 -2.25
N THR A 134 0.19 7.88 -2.46
CA THR A 134 0.72 6.84 -3.36
C THR A 134 0.74 7.33 -4.80
N LEU A 135 -0.32 7.98 -5.27
CA LEU A 135 -0.38 8.56 -6.62
C LEU A 135 0.67 9.67 -6.82
N PHE A 136 0.97 10.45 -5.77
CA PHE A 136 2.04 11.45 -5.81
C PHE A 136 3.42 10.79 -5.98
N VAL A 137 3.73 9.76 -5.18
CA VAL A 137 4.99 9.01 -5.31
C VAL A 137 5.08 8.33 -6.69
N LEU A 138 3.97 7.76 -7.16
CA LEU A 138 3.88 7.12 -8.48
C LEU A 138 4.15 8.11 -9.62
N ARG A 139 3.62 9.34 -9.53
CA ARG A 139 3.91 10.41 -10.51
C ARG A 139 5.39 10.78 -10.55
N LYS A 140 6.06 10.81 -9.39
CA LYS A 140 7.50 11.10 -9.31
C LYS A 140 8.32 9.99 -10.00
N VAL A 141 7.98 8.73 -9.78
CA VAL A 141 8.67 7.59 -10.43
C VAL A 141 8.39 7.55 -11.94
N ARG A 142 7.13 7.80 -12.37
CA ARG A 142 6.77 7.83 -13.80
C ARG A 142 7.42 8.98 -14.57
N GLY A 143 7.53 10.17 -13.99
CA GLY A 143 8.15 11.33 -14.63
C GLY A 143 9.61 11.10 -15.03
N LEU A 144 10.30 10.23 -14.29
CA LEU A 144 11.67 9.83 -14.59
C LEU A 144 11.73 8.78 -15.70
N ALA A 145 10.82 7.80 -15.68
CA ALA A 145 10.71 6.78 -16.73
C ALA A 145 10.25 7.33 -18.09
N GLY A 146 9.57 8.47 -18.11
CA GLY A 146 9.02 9.12 -19.32
C GLY A 146 9.84 10.28 -19.88
N SER A 147 11.01 10.60 -19.31
CA SER A 147 11.88 11.64 -19.85
C SER A 147 12.59 11.11 -21.11
N PRO A 148 12.34 11.68 -22.31
CA PRO A 148 12.99 11.20 -23.52
C PRO A 148 14.52 11.29 -23.38
N VAL A 149 15.18 10.21 -23.75
CA VAL A 149 16.62 10.16 -23.93
C VAL A 149 16.95 11.06 -25.12
N GLY A 150 17.57 12.21 -24.86
CA GLY A 150 18.14 13.08 -25.89
C GLY A 150 17.19 14.13 -26.46
N ALA A 151 17.34 15.36 -25.98
CA ALA A 151 17.22 16.56 -26.80
C ALA A 151 18.48 17.41 -26.53
#